data_AF-A0AAD8LWE9-F1
#
_entry.id   AF-A0AAD8LWE9-F1
#
_cell.length_a   1.000
_cell.length_b   1.000
_cell.length_c   1.000
_cell.angle_alpha   90.00
_cell.angle_beta   90.00
_cell.angle_gamma   90.00
#
_symmetry.space_group_name_H-M   'P 1'
#
loop_
_entity.id
_entity.type
_entity.pdbx_description
1 polymer ?
#
loop_
_entity_poly.entity_id
_entity_poly.type
_entity_poly.pdbx_seq_one_letter_code
_entity_poly.pdbx_strand_id
1 'polypeptide(L)'
;MNPPNVLVGCTIKNIQDELCEPRMENRNDRSFVPPKYMYIKNLIPVVLDLYNVHYSSWSTIFRDAARAYNLLHHIDPTIPTPHVQEITSIDDDDTTLWRRQDAIVLSWIYATISPYLLYKLRDKKPSTAMNAWAFLRDMCQEYTTTVNKKRRRFIHHIDLDEDDQVVDDNRVDFISNLSDDLLVYVLFLVADMKTAARTSLLSKRWTHVWTQLKYLHFDDLETSNTLNCTYYARPEIDKFVDRVNRVIIANKDPYLDTFRIHFPLNSSYNADICNWLKFAFGKEVRNFVLDFGGSTYASIHYSNIFSSNPALILNTTLTSFHLKSVIMKGPLLQWVLTNCLNLQRLSLHFCKASADDDSGSSKNQRKLVVSSLKLKHLEFFGSLKLLNFEVLCLSAPNLTSFIIYESEFDVEYLSVPSLVDATFGCSYCYHIFQDLDTLSGFSSQLEKLSIRWQLAYSAKIFYSQFPNFANVQQLEIVSPYRHRNLILSTSLIEACPLLHTFKLKMMCYYMAEGTGQVSAPSNAQENAIRCHQHLKVVEYLGYYGCASAAELAICLARHAPMLQKENLKFGHGGIDDKL
;
A
#
# COMPACT_ATOMS: atom_id res chain seq x y z
N MET A 1 -0.89 65.43 -5.25
CA MET A 1 -2.03 64.56 -5.60
C MET A 1 -1.49 63.16 -5.78
N ASN A 2 -2.04 62.21 -5.03
CA ASN A 2 -1.47 60.88 -4.82
C ASN A 2 -1.47 60.01 -6.09
N PRO A 3 -0.44 59.14 -6.25
CA PRO A 3 -0.41 58.05 -7.23
C PRO A 3 -1.21 56.81 -6.74
N PRO A 4 -1.59 55.88 -7.65
CA PRO A 4 -2.09 54.57 -7.24
C PRO A 4 -0.95 53.69 -6.74
N ASN A 5 -1.22 53.01 -5.61
CA ASN A 5 -0.25 52.31 -4.78
C ASN A 5 0.33 51.03 -5.40
N VAL A 6 1.57 50.82 -5.00
CA VAL A 6 2.46 49.68 -5.22
C VAL A 6 1.96 48.43 -4.48
N LEU A 7 2.09 47.29 -5.17
CA LEU A 7 2.03 45.92 -4.63
C LEU A 7 3.11 45.69 -3.57
N VAL A 8 2.71 45.32 -2.34
CA VAL A 8 3.62 44.75 -1.34
C VAL A 8 2.93 43.60 -0.59
N GLY A 9 3.50 42.39 -0.76
CA GLY A 9 3.69 41.40 0.30
C GLY A 9 2.49 40.62 0.83
N CYS A 10 2.14 39.50 0.18
CA CYS A 10 1.40 38.43 0.86
C CYS A 10 2.42 37.49 1.52
N THR A 11 2.68 37.68 2.82
CA THR A 11 3.53 36.82 3.64
C THR A 11 2.69 35.70 4.27
N ILE A 12 3.28 34.52 4.46
CA ILE A 12 2.68 33.29 5.04
C ILE A 12 1.95 33.51 6.39
N LYS A 13 2.25 34.59 7.12
CA LYS A 13 1.49 34.98 8.32
C LYS A 13 0.02 35.32 8.05
N ASN A 14 -0.31 35.90 6.89
CA ASN A 14 -1.68 36.34 6.60
C ASN A 14 -2.66 35.17 6.39
N ILE A 15 -2.16 33.96 6.07
CA ILE A 15 -2.99 32.75 5.92
C ILE A 15 -3.18 32.06 7.28
N GLN A 16 -2.22 32.19 8.20
CA GLN A 16 -2.37 31.67 9.57
C GLN A 16 -3.40 32.47 10.38
N ASP A 17 -3.48 33.78 10.18
CA ASP A 17 -4.48 34.61 10.86
C ASP A 17 -5.89 34.37 10.31
N GLU A 18 -6.05 34.10 9.00
CA GLU A 18 -7.35 33.78 8.37
C GLU A 18 -7.91 32.39 8.78
N LEU A 19 -7.05 31.47 9.22
CA LEU A 19 -7.43 30.13 9.68
C LEU A 19 -7.58 30.00 11.20
N CYS A 20 -7.10 31.00 11.96
CA CYS A 20 -7.10 31.00 13.43
C CYS A 20 -7.98 32.09 14.05
N GLU A 21 -8.63 32.97 13.28
CA GLU A 21 -9.63 33.86 13.85
C GLU A 21 -10.87 33.04 14.30
N PRO A 22 -11.25 33.11 15.59
CA PRO A 22 -12.56 32.62 16.00
C PRO A 22 -13.59 33.48 15.26
N ARG A 23 -14.40 32.85 14.40
CA ARG A 23 -15.55 33.50 13.77
C ARG A 23 -16.28 34.30 14.85
N MET A 24 -16.23 35.63 14.73
CA MET A 24 -16.95 36.53 15.61
C MET A 24 -18.40 36.07 15.67
N GLU A 25 -18.86 35.74 16.88
CA GLU A 25 -20.21 35.30 17.18
C GLU A 25 -21.21 36.32 16.65
N ASN A 26 -21.83 36.02 15.51
CA ASN A 26 -23.06 36.70 15.14
C ASN A 26 -24.19 35.97 15.87
N ARG A 27 -24.60 36.48 17.04
CA ARG A 27 -25.61 35.89 17.93
C ARG A 27 -26.99 35.64 17.29
N ASN A 28 -27.19 36.03 16.02
CA ASN A 28 -28.46 35.95 15.30
C ASN A 28 -28.43 35.13 13.98
N ASP A 29 -27.35 34.40 13.67
CA ASP A 29 -27.32 33.58 12.44
C ASP A 29 -28.06 32.23 12.65
N ARG A 30 -29.30 32.15 12.16
CA ARG A 30 -30.16 30.96 12.21
C ARG A 30 -29.90 29.96 11.06
N SER A 31 -28.86 30.14 10.25
CA SER A 31 -28.60 29.27 9.10
C SER A 31 -27.76 28.03 9.47
N PHE A 32 -28.38 27.01 10.06
CA PHE A 32 -27.78 25.68 10.05
C PHE A 32 -27.86 25.10 8.63
N VAL A 33 -26.82 25.31 7.83
CA VAL A 33 -26.64 24.62 6.55
C VAL A 33 -25.92 23.30 6.83
N PRO A 34 -26.56 22.13 6.71
CA PRO A 34 -25.85 20.87 6.87
C PRO A 34 -24.80 20.77 5.75
N PRO A 35 -23.50 20.60 6.06
CA PRO A 35 -22.50 20.41 5.02
C PRO A 35 -22.83 19.11 4.27
N LYS A 36 -23.12 19.21 2.97
CA LYS A 36 -23.67 18.11 2.16
C LYS A 36 -22.77 16.86 2.06
N TYR A 37 -21.53 16.88 2.55
CA TYR A 37 -20.61 15.73 2.47
C TYR A 37 -19.58 15.76 3.60
N MET A 38 -19.98 15.46 4.84
CA MET A 38 -19.00 15.22 5.90
C MET A 38 -18.61 13.73 5.92
N TYR A 39 -17.46 13.42 5.35
CA TYR A 39 -16.76 12.16 5.63
C TYR A 39 -16.18 12.25 7.04
N ILE A 40 -17.00 11.98 8.06
CA ILE A 40 -16.59 12.04 9.47
C ILE A 40 -15.32 11.21 9.76
N LYS A 41 -15.06 10.16 8.97
CA LYS A 41 -13.83 9.36 9.04
C LYS A 41 -12.54 10.14 8.75
N ASN A 42 -12.61 11.26 8.03
CA ASN A 42 -11.45 12.13 7.80
C ASN A 42 -11.19 13.06 9.00
N LEU A 43 -12.24 13.39 9.77
CA LEU A 43 -12.16 14.26 10.95
C LEU A 43 -11.90 13.44 12.22
N ILE A 44 -12.38 12.20 12.25
CA ILE A 44 -12.18 11.23 13.32
C ILE A 44 -11.64 9.95 12.66
N PRO A 45 -10.31 9.88 12.39
CA PRO A 45 -9.70 8.72 11.73
C PRO A 45 -9.60 7.49 12.65
N VAL A 46 -9.89 7.68 13.94
CA VAL A 46 -9.83 6.62 14.95
C VAL A 46 -11.18 5.93 15.05
N VAL A 47 -11.19 4.61 14.87
CA VAL A 47 -12.37 3.77 15.10
C VAL A 47 -12.35 3.29 16.55
N LEU A 48 -13.39 3.59 17.33
CA LEU A 48 -13.53 3.03 18.67
C LEU A 48 -13.71 1.52 18.57
N ASP A 49 -12.78 0.79 19.17
CA ASP A 49 -12.83 -0.65 19.27
C ASP A 49 -12.59 -1.03 20.73
N LEU A 50 -13.43 -1.91 21.26
CA LEU A 50 -13.38 -2.38 22.65
C LEU A 50 -12.02 -3.00 23.00
N TYR A 51 -11.32 -3.57 22.01
CA TYR A 51 -10.08 -4.32 22.20
C TYR A 51 -8.81 -3.56 21.85
N ASN A 52 -8.88 -2.59 20.93
CA ASN A 52 -7.70 -1.99 20.29
C ASN A 52 -7.53 -0.50 20.53
N VAL A 53 -8.58 0.22 20.96
CA VAL A 53 -8.53 1.68 21.14
C VAL A 53 -9.12 2.09 22.49
N HIS A 54 -8.36 2.84 23.28
CA HIS A 54 -8.87 3.39 24.54
C HIS A 54 -9.96 4.43 24.27
N TYR A 55 -11.09 4.30 24.98
CA TYR A 55 -12.22 5.23 24.92
C TYR A 55 -11.78 6.69 25.08
N SER A 56 -10.76 6.97 25.89
CA SER A 56 -10.21 8.31 26.08
C SER A 56 -9.77 8.96 24.76
N SER A 57 -8.96 8.27 23.96
CA SER A 57 -8.39 8.82 22.72
C SER A 57 -9.47 9.11 21.68
N TRP A 58 -10.39 8.16 21.47
CA TRP A 58 -11.52 8.36 20.59
C TRP A 58 -12.45 9.48 21.08
N SER A 59 -12.75 9.51 22.39
CA SER A 59 -13.66 10.50 22.96
C SER A 59 -13.13 11.93 22.87
N THR A 60 -11.81 12.13 23.00
CA THR A 60 -11.17 13.44 22.86
C THR A 60 -11.31 13.96 21.43
N ILE A 61 -10.91 13.16 20.43
CA ILE A 61 -10.97 13.57 19.02
C ILE A 61 -12.42 13.82 18.59
N PHE A 62 -13.35 12.97 19.03
CA PHE A 62 -14.78 13.15 18.73
C PHE A 62 -15.33 14.45 19.35
N ARG A 63 -14.97 14.75 20.61
CA ARG A 63 -15.38 16.00 21.27
C ARG A 63 -14.81 17.23 20.58
N ASP A 64 -13.58 17.17 20.09
CA ASP A 64 -12.96 18.28 19.34
C ASP A 64 -13.68 18.52 18.02
N ALA A 65 -14.03 17.46 17.30
CA ALA A 65 -14.87 17.55 16.10
C ALA A 65 -16.26 18.13 16.43
N ALA A 66 -16.96 17.61 17.45
CA ALA A 66 -18.26 18.12 17.86
C ALA A 66 -18.21 19.59 18.29
N ARG A 67 -17.11 20.03 18.93
CA ARG A 67 -16.89 21.43 19.31
C ARG A 67 -16.71 22.33 18.09
N ALA A 68 -15.94 21.90 17.09
CA ALA A 68 -15.73 22.66 15.85
C ALA A 68 -17.03 22.93 15.08
N TYR A 69 -18.05 22.11 15.28
CA TYR A 69 -19.38 22.25 14.67
C TYR A 69 -20.48 22.76 15.61
N ASN A 70 -20.13 23.20 16.84
CA ASN A 70 -21.10 23.64 17.87
C ASN A 70 -22.13 22.56 18.29
N LEU A 71 -21.79 21.27 18.13
CA LEU A 71 -22.65 20.12 18.45
C LEU A 71 -22.26 19.41 19.75
N LEU A 72 -21.30 19.95 20.51
CA LEU A 72 -20.77 19.30 21.71
C LEU A 72 -21.85 19.03 22.79
N HIS A 73 -22.90 19.86 22.83
CA HIS A 73 -24.04 19.72 23.74
C HIS A 73 -24.90 18.46 23.50
N HIS A 74 -24.74 17.76 22.37
CA HIS A 74 -25.42 16.47 22.11
C HIS A 74 -24.74 15.26 22.76
N ILE A 75 -23.51 15.41 23.28
CA ILE A 75 -22.73 14.32 23.88
C ILE A 75 -22.17 14.65 25.26
N ASP A 76 -22.17 15.94 25.64
CA ASP A 76 -21.70 16.40 26.94
C ASP A 76 -22.83 17.02 27.77
N PRO A 77 -23.29 16.36 28.85
CA PRO A 77 -24.39 16.86 29.68
C PRO A 77 -24.01 18.09 30.51
N THR A 78 -22.72 18.45 30.57
CA THR A 78 -22.26 19.65 31.31
C THR A 78 -22.44 20.94 30.53
N ILE A 79 -22.72 20.87 29.24
CA ILE A 79 -22.92 22.02 28.38
C ILE A 79 -24.42 22.27 28.24
N PRO A 80 -24.93 23.44 28.70
CA PRO A 80 -26.33 23.78 28.53
C PRO A 80 -26.70 23.76 27.04
N THR A 81 -27.79 23.08 26.70
CA THR A 81 -28.44 23.24 25.39
C THR A 81 -28.77 24.72 25.20
N PRO A 82 -28.40 25.38 24.08
CA PRO A 82 -28.44 26.84 23.94
C PRO A 82 -29.79 27.56 24.16
N HIS A 83 -30.92 26.88 24.42
CA HIS A 83 -32.25 27.51 24.47
C HIS A 83 -33.21 27.03 25.57
N VAL A 84 -32.72 26.48 26.70
CA VAL A 84 -33.63 26.03 27.78
C VAL A 84 -33.78 27.01 28.95
N GLN A 85 -33.06 28.14 28.95
CA GLN A 85 -33.28 29.17 29.96
C GLN A 85 -34.19 30.27 29.39
N GLU A 86 -35.46 30.17 29.81
CA GLU A 86 -36.60 31.05 29.50
C GLU A 86 -37.15 30.91 28.08
N ILE A 87 -38.33 30.28 27.93
CA ILE A 87 -39.41 30.70 27.02
C ILE A 87 -40.64 29.77 27.21
N THR A 88 -41.79 30.40 27.45
CA THR A 88 -43.12 29.81 27.68
C THR A 88 -43.93 29.54 26.41
N SER A 89 -43.30 29.26 25.27
CA SER A 89 -43.99 28.88 24.03
C SER A 89 -43.03 28.17 23.07
N ILE A 90 -43.19 26.86 22.91
CA ILE A 90 -42.38 26.03 22.00
C ILE A 90 -42.79 26.33 20.55
N ASP A 91 -41.91 26.97 19.77
CA ASP A 91 -41.99 26.92 18.31
C ASP A 91 -41.51 25.54 17.81
N ASP A 92 -42.31 24.90 16.96
CA ASP A 92 -42.09 23.54 16.42
C ASP A 92 -40.77 23.41 15.60
N ASP A 93 -40.22 24.54 15.14
CA ASP A 93 -39.03 24.62 14.29
C ASP A 93 -37.71 24.34 15.05
N ASP A 94 -37.56 24.87 16.27
CA ASP A 94 -36.35 24.67 17.09
C ASP A 94 -36.23 23.22 17.59
N THR A 95 -37.37 22.60 17.94
CA THR A 95 -37.43 21.17 18.29
C THR A 95 -37.04 20.30 17.08
N THR A 96 -37.39 20.74 15.87
CA THR A 96 -37.07 20.03 14.62
C THR A 96 -35.59 20.16 14.26
N LEU A 97 -34.98 21.33 14.46
CA LEU A 97 -33.54 21.54 14.25
C LEU A 97 -32.68 20.70 15.19
N TRP A 98 -33.02 20.69 16.49
CA TRP A 98 -32.28 19.89 17.48
C TRP A 98 -32.30 18.41 17.14
N ARG A 99 -33.46 17.85 16.74
CA ARG A 99 -33.59 16.44 16.33
C ARG A 99 -32.74 16.11 15.09
N ARG A 100 -32.63 17.05 14.15
CA ARG A 100 -31.76 16.87 12.96
C ARG A 100 -30.29 16.84 13.34
N GLN A 101 -29.86 17.75 14.22
CA GLN A 101 -28.49 17.79 14.72
C GLN A 101 -28.14 16.53 15.52
N ASP A 102 -29.05 16.07 16.38
CA ASP A 102 -28.87 14.84 17.17
C ASP A 102 -28.71 13.61 16.27
N ALA A 103 -29.52 13.49 15.21
CA ALA A 103 -29.41 12.40 14.24
C ALA A 103 -28.08 12.41 13.47
N ILE A 104 -27.52 13.59 13.17
CA ILE A 104 -26.20 13.73 12.54
C ILE A 104 -25.11 13.22 13.48
N VAL A 105 -25.12 13.65 14.74
CA VAL A 105 -24.13 13.20 15.74
C VAL A 105 -24.24 11.68 15.95
N LEU A 106 -25.46 11.14 15.99
CA LEU A 106 -25.68 9.70 16.09
C LEU A 106 -25.11 8.94 14.88
N SER A 107 -25.27 9.48 13.66
CA SER A 107 -24.65 8.92 12.45
C SER A 107 -23.12 8.93 12.52
N TRP A 108 -22.53 9.99 13.08
CA TRP A 108 -21.08 10.08 13.29
C TRP A 108 -20.57 9.04 14.27
N ILE A 109 -21.31 8.80 15.36
CA ILE A 109 -20.99 7.71 16.30
C ILE A 109 -21.00 6.38 15.54
N TYR A 110 -22.06 6.06 14.79
CA TYR A 110 -22.13 4.79 14.03
C TYR A 110 -20.98 4.60 13.02
N ALA A 111 -20.51 5.68 12.40
CA ALA A 111 -19.44 5.63 11.42
C ALA A 111 -18.04 5.46 12.02
N THR A 112 -17.87 5.72 13.32
CA THR A 112 -16.57 5.79 14.03
C THR A 112 -16.42 4.73 15.13
N ILE A 113 -17.28 3.73 15.17
CA ILE A 113 -17.19 2.57 16.07
C ILE A 113 -17.01 1.27 15.30
N SER A 114 -16.43 0.25 15.93
CA SER A 114 -16.23 -1.06 15.32
C SER A 114 -17.57 -1.77 15.02
N PRO A 115 -17.62 -2.73 14.07
CA PRO A 115 -18.84 -3.47 13.75
C PRO A 115 -19.48 -4.16 14.98
N TYR A 116 -18.65 -4.63 15.91
CA TYR A 116 -19.11 -5.25 17.16
C TYR A 116 -19.84 -4.25 18.08
N LEU A 117 -19.25 -3.07 18.30
CA LEU A 117 -19.88 -2.03 19.11
C LEU A 117 -21.14 -1.48 18.45
N LEU A 118 -21.14 -1.37 17.12
CA LEU A 118 -22.33 -0.99 16.35
C LEU A 118 -23.47 -1.98 16.55
N TYR A 119 -23.18 -3.29 16.50
CA TYR A 119 -24.17 -4.33 16.77
C TYR A 119 -24.75 -4.19 18.19
N LYS A 120 -23.89 -4.07 19.21
CA LYS A 120 -24.32 -3.90 20.62
C LYS A 120 -25.12 -2.63 20.85
N LEU A 121 -24.75 -1.53 20.20
CA LEU A 121 -25.43 -0.24 20.31
C LEU A 121 -26.80 -0.29 19.61
N ARG A 122 -26.91 -0.96 18.46
CA ARG A 122 -28.18 -1.15 17.74
C ARG A 122 -29.20 -1.96 18.55
N ASP A 123 -28.77 -2.99 19.29
CA ASP A 123 -29.64 -3.77 20.16
C ASP A 123 -30.29 -2.93 21.27
N LYS A 124 -29.58 -1.90 21.76
CA LYS A 124 -30.06 -1.00 22.80
C LYS A 124 -30.95 0.13 22.31
N LYS A 125 -31.01 0.37 20.99
CA LYS A 125 -31.85 1.41 20.34
C LYS A 125 -31.79 2.77 21.06
N PRO A 126 -30.64 3.45 21.08
CA PRO A 126 -30.51 4.74 21.75
C PRO A 126 -31.47 5.77 21.13
N SER A 127 -32.20 6.49 21.97
CA SER A 127 -33.13 7.55 21.55
C SER A 127 -32.44 8.86 21.16
N THR A 128 -31.22 9.09 21.62
CA THR A 128 -30.42 10.28 21.33
C THR A 128 -28.94 9.96 21.17
N ALA A 129 -28.18 10.86 20.54
CA ALA A 129 -26.72 10.77 20.50
C ALA A 129 -26.10 10.71 21.92
N MET A 130 -26.69 11.45 22.88
CA MET A 130 -26.25 11.44 24.27
C MET A 130 -26.44 10.06 24.93
N ASN A 131 -27.55 9.36 24.65
CA ASN A 131 -27.75 8.01 25.15
C ASN A 131 -26.76 7.02 24.53
N ALA A 132 -26.47 7.15 23.24
CA ALA A 132 -25.48 6.32 22.56
C ALA A 132 -24.07 6.54 23.13
N TRP A 133 -23.71 7.80 23.37
CA TRP A 133 -22.42 8.19 23.96
C TRP A 133 -22.24 7.64 25.38
N ALA A 134 -23.26 7.77 26.23
CA ALA A 134 -23.23 7.25 27.60
C ALA A 134 -23.09 5.71 27.61
N PHE A 135 -23.83 5.01 26.75
CA PHE A 135 -23.73 3.55 26.65
C PHE A 135 -22.32 3.08 26.27
N LEU A 136 -21.70 3.71 25.28
CA LEU A 136 -20.34 3.38 24.85
C LEU A 136 -19.32 3.65 25.97
N ARG A 137 -19.45 4.79 26.66
CA ARG A 137 -18.62 5.13 27.82
C ARG A 137 -18.70 4.06 28.88
N ASP A 138 -19.91 3.70 29.29
CA ASP A 138 -20.15 2.80 30.41
C ASP A 138 -19.66 1.39 30.07
N MET A 139 -19.89 0.91 28.84
CA MET A 139 -19.34 -0.38 28.38
C MET A 139 -17.80 -0.40 28.38
N CYS A 140 -17.16 0.67 27.89
CA CYS A 140 -15.69 0.75 27.88
C CYS A 140 -15.11 0.84 29.31
N GLN A 141 -15.79 1.53 30.22
CA GLN A 141 -15.41 1.59 31.63
C GLN A 141 -15.61 0.24 32.34
N GLU A 142 -16.71 -0.47 32.08
CA GLU A 142 -16.96 -1.81 32.61
C GLU A 142 -15.91 -2.80 32.10
N TYR A 143 -15.57 -2.75 30.82
CA TYR A 143 -14.50 -3.56 30.26
C TYR A 143 -13.15 -3.26 30.92
N THR A 144 -12.77 -1.98 31.03
CA THR A 144 -11.51 -1.56 31.65
C THR A 144 -11.44 -1.97 33.12
N THR A 145 -12.54 -1.80 33.88
CA THR A 145 -12.61 -2.21 35.29
C THR A 145 -12.60 -3.72 35.45
N THR A 146 -13.24 -4.48 34.56
CA THR A 146 -13.22 -5.95 34.57
C THR A 146 -11.84 -6.50 34.24
N VAL A 147 -11.17 -5.94 33.22
CA VAL A 147 -9.79 -6.28 32.87
C VAL A 147 -8.85 -5.91 34.02
N ASN A 148 -8.99 -4.73 34.62
CA ASN A 148 -8.20 -4.33 35.78
C ASN A 148 -8.50 -5.17 37.04
N LYS A 149 -9.74 -5.62 37.25
CA LYS A 149 -10.12 -6.56 38.33
C LYS A 149 -9.54 -7.95 38.09
N LYS A 150 -9.52 -8.44 36.84
CA LYS A 150 -8.85 -9.69 36.47
C LYS A 150 -7.34 -9.56 36.66
N ARG A 151 -6.74 -8.45 36.23
CA ARG A 151 -5.32 -8.14 36.40
C ARG A 151 -4.92 -8.01 37.87
N ARG A 152 -5.76 -7.38 38.71
CA ARG A 152 -5.59 -7.32 40.17
C ARG A 152 -5.74 -8.69 40.82
N ARG A 153 -6.70 -9.53 40.40
CA ARG A 153 -6.82 -10.92 40.87
C ARG A 153 -5.62 -11.79 40.47
N PHE A 154 -5.08 -11.59 39.26
CA PHE A 154 -3.84 -12.23 38.81
C PHE A 154 -2.60 -11.77 39.59
N ILE A 155 -2.56 -10.52 40.06
CA ILE A 155 -1.46 -9.99 40.89
C ILE A 155 -1.65 -10.40 42.36
N HIS A 156 -2.88 -10.44 42.89
CA HIS A 156 -3.15 -10.85 44.26
C HIS A 156 -3.05 -12.36 44.48
N HIS A 157 -3.23 -13.20 43.45
CA HIS A 157 -2.97 -14.64 43.54
C HIS A 157 -1.47 -14.99 43.69
N ILE A 158 -0.57 -14.01 43.73
CA ILE A 158 0.85 -14.22 44.02
C ILE A 158 1.17 -14.01 45.51
N ASP A 159 0.27 -13.41 46.31
CA ASP A 159 0.48 -13.26 47.77
C ASP A 159 -0.82 -13.47 48.57
N LEU A 160 -0.75 -14.53 49.41
CA LEU A 160 -1.54 -14.90 50.60
C LEU A 160 -2.56 -16.05 50.47
N ASP A 161 -2.36 -17.00 51.40
CA ASP A 161 -3.05 -18.25 51.68
C ASP A 161 -4.52 -18.09 52.14
N GLU A 162 -5.27 -19.20 51.97
CA GLU A 162 -6.48 -19.66 52.69
C GLU A 162 -7.68 -18.69 52.87
N ASP A 163 -8.80 -18.94 52.16
CA ASP A 163 -9.97 -19.62 52.75
C ASP A 163 -11.14 -19.78 51.75
N ASP A 164 -11.90 -20.86 51.95
CA ASP A 164 -13.13 -21.37 51.32
C ASP A 164 -13.90 -20.51 50.28
N GLN A 165 -14.11 -21.09 49.09
CA GLN A 165 -15.45 -21.52 48.64
C GLN A 165 -15.37 -22.36 47.35
N VAL A 166 -15.92 -23.58 47.43
CA VAL A 166 -16.11 -24.52 46.32
C VAL A 166 -17.00 -23.91 45.24
N VAL A 167 -16.41 -23.50 44.12
CA VAL A 167 -17.11 -23.22 42.87
C VAL A 167 -16.66 -24.27 41.85
N ASP A 168 -17.61 -25.09 41.41
CA ASP A 168 -17.52 -26.14 40.40
C ASP A 168 -16.69 -25.71 39.17
N ASP A 169 -15.43 -26.14 39.12
CA ASP A 169 -14.42 -25.84 38.09
C ASP A 169 -14.47 -26.86 36.94
N ASN A 170 -15.62 -26.93 36.26
CA ASN A 170 -15.78 -27.74 35.05
C ASN A 170 -16.09 -26.94 33.78
N ARG A 171 -15.84 -25.61 33.79
CA ARG A 171 -15.82 -24.84 32.54
C ARG A 171 -14.47 -24.99 31.84
N VAL A 172 -14.25 -26.16 31.25
CA VAL A 172 -13.10 -26.41 30.39
C VAL A 172 -13.09 -25.34 29.29
N ASP A 173 -12.03 -24.54 29.27
CA ASP A 173 -11.83 -23.48 28.27
C ASP A 173 -11.96 -24.05 26.85
N PHE A 174 -12.87 -23.48 26.05
CA PHE A 174 -13.17 -23.94 24.69
C PHE A 174 -11.93 -24.00 23.80
N ILE A 175 -11.00 -23.05 24.00
CA ILE A 175 -9.75 -22.99 23.24
C ILE A 175 -8.82 -24.13 23.62
N SER A 176 -8.79 -24.50 24.90
CA SER A 176 -8.00 -25.63 25.41
C SER A 176 -8.45 -26.99 24.86
N ASN A 177 -9.70 -27.10 24.36
CA ASN A 177 -10.25 -28.31 23.74
C ASN A 177 -10.05 -28.39 22.21
N LEU A 178 -9.56 -27.34 21.53
CA LEU A 178 -9.29 -27.39 20.10
C LEU A 178 -8.14 -28.36 19.78
N SER A 179 -8.09 -28.95 18.58
CA SER A 179 -6.92 -29.72 18.11
C SER A 179 -5.77 -28.79 17.75
N ASP A 180 -4.53 -29.30 17.72
CA ASP A 180 -3.37 -28.49 17.33
C ASP A 180 -3.54 -27.89 15.92
N ASP A 181 -4.16 -28.61 14.98
CA ASP A 181 -4.46 -28.10 13.64
C ASP A 181 -5.40 -26.87 13.68
N LEU A 182 -6.43 -26.91 14.55
CA LEU A 182 -7.34 -25.77 14.72
C LEU A 182 -6.67 -24.62 15.45
N LEU A 183 -5.74 -24.89 16.38
CA LEU A 183 -4.93 -23.85 17.02
C LEU A 183 -3.96 -23.19 16.05
N VAL A 184 -3.32 -23.95 15.16
CA VAL A 184 -2.49 -23.42 14.07
C VAL A 184 -3.34 -22.58 13.12
N TYR A 185 -4.56 -23.02 12.80
CA TYR A 185 -5.50 -22.23 12.02
C TYR A 185 -5.91 -20.93 12.72
N VAL A 186 -6.14 -20.96 14.05
CA VAL A 186 -6.37 -19.74 14.83
C VAL A 186 -5.15 -18.82 14.80
N LEU A 187 -3.93 -19.33 14.95
CA LEU A 187 -2.71 -18.53 14.83
C LEU A 187 -2.55 -17.90 13.44
N PHE A 188 -2.90 -18.65 12.40
CA PHE A 188 -2.93 -18.14 11.04
C PHE A 188 -3.91 -16.95 10.88
N LEU A 189 -5.01 -16.95 11.62
CA LEU A 189 -6.02 -15.89 11.59
C LEU A 189 -5.70 -14.69 12.50
N VAL A 190 -4.92 -14.87 13.57
CA VAL A 190 -4.79 -13.92 14.71
C VAL A 190 -3.54 -13.00 14.61
N ALA A 191 -3.08 -12.70 13.38
CA ALA A 191 -2.01 -11.74 13.06
C ALA A 191 -0.55 -12.26 13.13
N ASP A 192 0.40 -11.35 12.96
CA ASP A 192 1.80 -11.59 12.55
C ASP A 192 2.55 -12.67 13.35
N MET A 193 3.63 -13.19 12.74
CA MET A 193 4.45 -14.24 13.34
C MET A 193 4.97 -13.89 14.75
N LYS A 194 5.17 -12.60 15.06
CA LYS A 194 5.60 -12.14 16.39
C LYS A 194 4.49 -12.36 17.42
N THR A 195 3.25 -12.09 17.04
CA THR A 195 2.04 -12.30 17.84
C THR A 195 1.78 -13.79 18.04
N ALA A 196 1.93 -14.60 16.99
CA ALA A 196 1.83 -16.05 17.10
C ALA A 196 2.91 -16.65 18.00
N ALA A 197 4.15 -16.15 17.95
CA ALA A 197 5.19 -16.59 18.89
C ALA A 197 4.87 -16.18 20.35
N ARG A 198 4.22 -15.02 20.56
CA ARG A 198 3.81 -14.57 21.91
C ARG A 198 2.73 -15.44 22.53
N THR A 199 1.93 -16.18 21.75
CA THR A 199 0.95 -17.11 22.32
C THR A 199 1.61 -18.25 23.09
N SER A 200 2.92 -18.50 22.89
CA SER A 200 3.70 -19.42 23.73
C SER A 200 3.62 -19.09 25.22
N LEU A 201 3.32 -17.84 25.58
CA LEU A 201 3.14 -17.41 26.97
C LEU A 201 1.77 -17.80 27.56
N LEU A 202 0.81 -18.26 26.74
CA LEU A 202 -0.54 -18.58 27.20
C LEU A 202 -0.59 -19.91 27.95
N SER A 203 0.12 -20.94 27.47
CA SER A 203 0.25 -22.21 28.19
C SER A 203 1.37 -23.07 27.59
N LYS A 204 1.76 -24.15 28.30
CA LYS A 204 2.74 -25.14 27.82
C LYS A 204 2.40 -25.69 26.43
N ARG A 205 1.12 -25.87 26.12
CA ARG A 205 0.68 -26.40 24.81
C ARG A 205 0.99 -25.41 23.68
N TRP A 206 0.68 -24.13 23.89
CA TRP A 206 0.92 -23.06 22.91
C TRP A 206 2.41 -22.80 22.65
N THR A 207 3.32 -23.26 23.52
CA THR A 207 4.77 -23.16 23.27
C THR A 207 5.21 -23.93 22.02
N HIS A 208 4.44 -24.92 21.58
CA HIS A 208 4.78 -25.75 20.41
C HIS A 208 3.90 -25.46 19.20
N VAL A 209 2.69 -24.91 19.37
CA VAL A 209 1.75 -24.67 18.26
C VAL A 209 2.35 -23.73 17.21
N TRP A 210 3.00 -22.63 17.63
CA TRP A 210 3.60 -21.67 16.68
C TRP A 210 4.76 -22.27 15.87
N THR A 211 5.36 -23.38 16.32
CA THR A 211 6.46 -24.05 15.58
C THR A 211 5.99 -24.76 14.31
N GLN A 212 4.68 -24.92 14.12
CA GLN A 212 4.05 -25.52 12.94
C GLN A 212 3.57 -24.47 11.92
N LEU A 213 3.94 -23.21 12.10
CA LEU A 213 3.58 -22.16 11.14
C LEU A 213 4.25 -22.40 9.79
N LYS A 214 3.44 -22.35 8.73
CA LYS A 214 3.86 -22.47 7.33
C LYS A 214 4.23 -21.13 6.68
N TYR A 215 3.99 -20.03 7.39
CA TYR A 215 4.20 -18.66 6.95
C TYR A 215 5.19 -17.98 7.88
N LEU A 216 6.42 -17.78 7.41
CA LEU A 216 7.49 -17.16 8.17
C LEU A 216 7.83 -15.81 7.53
N HIS A 217 7.29 -14.75 8.12
CA HIS A 217 7.50 -13.37 7.66
C HIS A 217 8.39 -12.63 8.65
N PHE A 218 9.57 -12.24 8.19
CA PHE A 218 10.55 -11.50 8.94
C PHE A 218 10.62 -10.08 8.39
N ASP A 219 9.64 -9.27 8.77
CA ASP A 219 9.60 -7.84 8.50
C ASP A 219 9.88 -7.07 9.80
N ASP A 220 10.47 -5.87 9.68
CA ASP A 220 10.44 -4.90 10.76
C ASP A 220 9.34 -3.86 10.52
N LEU A 221 8.25 -4.03 11.26
CA LEU A 221 6.96 -3.34 11.10
C LEU A 221 7.04 -1.82 11.30
N GLU A 222 8.10 -1.31 11.93
CA GLU A 222 8.26 0.13 12.18
C GLU A 222 8.85 0.89 10.98
N THR A 223 9.34 0.19 9.95
CA THR A 223 10.20 0.79 8.91
C THR A 223 9.92 0.28 7.50
N SER A 224 8.80 -0.42 7.27
CA SER A 224 8.44 -0.97 5.95
C SER A 224 8.38 0.11 4.84
N ASN A 225 8.29 1.40 5.19
CA ASN A 225 8.26 2.51 4.23
C ASN A 225 9.64 3.19 4.03
N THR A 226 10.70 2.80 4.77
CA THR A 226 11.96 3.58 4.82
C THR A 226 13.25 2.79 4.59
N LEU A 227 13.21 1.53 4.16
CA LEU A 227 14.43 0.70 3.92
C LEU A 227 15.44 1.30 2.92
N ASN A 228 15.04 2.31 2.14
CA ASN A 228 15.97 3.00 1.24
C ASN A 228 16.87 4.03 1.96
N CYS A 229 16.63 4.36 3.23
CA CYS A 229 17.35 5.43 3.93
C CYS A 229 17.70 5.19 5.43
N THR A 230 17.30 4.07 6.04
CA THR A 230 17.60 3.80 7.46
C THR A 230 18.92 3.05 7.64
N TYR A 231 19.90 3.67 8.32
CA TYR A 231 21.12 3.00 8.74
C TYR A 231 20.88 2.27 10.07
N TYR A 232 20.85 0.94 10.04
CA TYR A 232 20.76 0.12 11.25
C TYR A 232 22.12 -0.04 11.90
N ALA A 233 22.18 0.07 13.22
CA ALA A 233 23.39 -0.27 13.95
C ALA A 233 23.61 -1.79 13.90
N ARG A 234 24.87 -2.25 13.76
CA ARG A 234 25.19 -3.69 13.70
C ARG A 234 24.49 -4.54 14.79
N PRO A 235 24.42 -4.12 16.07
CA PRO A 235 23.74 -4.92 17.10
C PRO A 235 22.25 -5.17 16.84
N GLU A 236 21.57 -4.28 16.11
CA GLU A 236 20.15 -4.45 15.74
C GLU A 236 20.02 -5.48 14.61
N ILE A 237 20.95 -5.44 13.65
CA ILE A 237 21.05 -6.41 12.57
C ILE A 237 21.34 -7.81 13.14
N ASP A 238 22.29 -7.92 14.06
CA ASP A 238 22.64 -9.19 14.70
C ASP A 238 21.43 -9.76 15.48
N LYS A 239 20.71 -8.91 16.24
CA LYS A 239 19.47 -9.32 16.92
C LYS A 239 18.40 -9.83 15.95
N PHE A 240 18.28 -9.20 14.77
CA PHE A 240 17.38 -9.66 13.73
C PHE A 240 17.80 -11.05 13.22
N VAL A 241 19.07 -11.22 12.87
CA VAL A 241 19.63 -12.49 12.39
C VAL A 241 19.45 -13.60 13.42
N ASP A 242 19.76 -13.34 14.70
CA ASP A 242 19.56 -14.28 15.80
C ASP A 242 18.08 -14.66 15.99
N ARG A 243 17.17 -13.72 15.76
CA ARG A 243 15.73 -13.99 15.78
C ARG A 243 15.32 -14.91 14.64
N VAL A 244 15.80 -14.64 13.42
CA VAL A 244 15.53 -15.50 12.24
C VAL A 244 16.07 -16.91 12.48
N ASN A 245 17.33 -17.03 12.91
CA ASN A 245 17.99 -18.30 13.18
C ASN A 245 17.24 -19.12 14.25
N ARG A 246 16.82 -18.50 15.36
CA ARG A 246 16.04 -19.19 16.40
C ARG A 246 14.71 -19.74 15.89
N VAL A 247 14.02 -18.99 15.03
CA VAL A 247 12.74 -19.39 14.46
C VAL A 247 12.90 -20.54 13.49
N ILE A 248 13.92 -20.47 12.62
CA ILE A 248 14.26 -21.52 11.67
C ILE A 248 14.57 -22.84 12.39
N ILE A 249 15.36 -22.79 13.46
CA ILE A 249 15.69 -23.97 14.28
C ILE A 249 14.45 -24.53 14.98
N ALA A 250 13.55 -23.67 15.44
CA ALA A 250 12.35 -24.08 16.14
C ALA A 250 11.27 -24.67 15.20
N ASN A 251 11.27 -24.33 13.91
CA ASN A 251 10.21 -24.71 12.98
C ASN A 251 10.21 -26.22 12.65
N LYS A 252 9.10 -26.88 12.98
CA LYS A 252 8.94 -28.34 12.86
C LYS A 252 8.12 -28.79 11.66
N ASP A 253 7.38 -27.90 11.01
CA ASP A 253 6.52 -28.29 9.87
C ASP A 253 7.39 -28.79 8.71
N PRO A 254 7.09 -29.91 8.05
CA PRO A 254 7.87 -30.41 6.92
C PRO A 254 7.85 -29.49 5.70
N TYR A 255 6.84 -28.62 5.57
CA TYR A 255 6.63 -27.76 4.41
C TYR A 255 6.48 -26.29 4.79
N LEU A 256 6.89 -25.40 3.88
CA LEU A 256 6.64 -23.96 4.00
C LEU A 256 5.78 -23.45 2.85
N ASP A 257 4.74 -22.69 3.19
CA ASP A 257 3.99 -21.96 2.17
C ASP A 257 4.71 -20.66 1.82
N THR A 258 5.14 -19.88 2.82
CA THR A 258 5.82 -18.61 2.59
C THR A 258 7.03 -18.42 3.50
N PHE A 259 8.16 -18.03 2.91
CA PHE A 259 9.35 -17.60 3.62
C PHE A 259 9.77 -16.23 3.08
N ARG A 260 9.65 -15.20 3.93
CA ARG A 260 9.88 -13.81 3.55
C ARG A 260 10.84 -13.15 4.53
N ILE A 261 11.90 -12.56 3.99
CA ILE A 261 12.84 -11.71 4.72
C ILE A 261 12.82 -10.33 4.08
N HIS A 262 12.47 -9.31 4.86
CA HIS A 262 12.51 -7.91 4.47
C HIS A 262 13.31 -7.13 5.51
N PHE A 263 14.63 -7.06 5.30
CA PHE A 263 15.55 -6.44 6.23
C PHE A 263 16.89 -6.14 5.55
N PRO A 264 17.49 -4.95 5.71
CA PRO A 264 18.71 -4.59 4.98
C PRO A 264 19.92 -5.37 5.50
N LEU A 265 20.32 -6.38 4.74
CA LEU A 265 21.47 -7.24 5.03
C LEU A 265 22.54 -7.05 3.96
N ASN A 266 23.79 -7.10 4.41
CA ASN A 266 24.96 -7.01 3.55
C ASN A 266 25.72 -8.35 3.51
N SER A 267 26.82 -8.38 2.77
CA SER A 267 27.65 -9.55 2.57
C SER A 267 28.24 -10.19 3.83
N SER A 268 28.28 -9.48 4.97
CA SER A 268 28.75 -10.04 6.24
C SER A 268 27.86 -11.18 6.75
N TYR A 269 26.60 -11.25 6.32
CA TYR A 269 25.63 -12.26 6.75
C TYR A 269 25.37 -13.36 5.70
N ASN A 270 26.25 -13.48 4.70
CA ASN A 270 26.07 -14.48 3.62
C ASN A 270 25.99 -15.93 4.14
N ALA A 271 26.66 -16.25 5.24
CA ALA A 271 26.61 -17.58 5.85
C ALA A 271 25.22 -17.88 6.42
N ASP A 272 24.63 -16.94 7.17
CA ASP A 272 23.27 -17.05 7.67
C ASP A 272 22.26 -17.13 6.53
N ILE A 273 22.38 -16.26 5.53
CA ILE A 273 21.51 -16.26 4.33
C ILE A 273 21.61 -17.59 3.58
N CYS A 274 22.81 -18.18 3.48
CA CYS A 274 23.00 -19.51 2.92
C CYS A 274 22.23 -20.57 3.71
N ASN A 275 22.27 -20.53 5.04
CA ASN A 275 21.50 -21.45 5.88
C ASN A 275 19.99 -21.24 5.73
N TRP A 276 19.54 -19.99 5.56
CA TRP A 276 18.13 -19.67 5.34
C TRP A 276 17.63 -20.19 3.99
N LEU A 277 18.45 -20.09 2.94
CA LEU A 277 18.16 -20.69 1.63
C LEU A 277 18.02 -22.21 1.76
N LYS A 278 18.99 -22.87 2.41
CA LYS A 278 18.96 -24.32 2.63
C LYS A 278 17.70 -24.76 3.38
N PHE A 279 17.33 -24.02 4.42
CA PHE A 279 16.13 -24.27 5.18
C PHE A 279 14.86 -24.11 4.32
N ALA A 280 14.69 -22.97 3.66
CA ALA A 280 13.48 -22.68 2.89
C ALA A 280 13.27 -23.66 1.73
N PHE A 281 14.32 -23.94 0.96
CA PHE A 281 14.25 -24.90 -0.14
C PHE A 281 14.18 -26.35 0.35
N GLY A 282 14.80 -26.68 1.49
CA GLY A 282 14.65 -27.99 2.13
C GLY A 282 13.24 -28.29 2.64
N LYS A 283 12.45 -27.24 2.90
CA LYS A 283 11.03 -27.30 3.29
C LYS A 283 10.08 -27.11 2.10
N GLU A 284 10.57 -27.22 0.88
CA GLU A 284 9.75 -27.07 -0.35
C GLU A 284 8.89 -25.79 -0.32
N VAL A 285 9.53 -24.63 -0.11
CA VAL A 285 8.84 -23.34 -0.05
C VAL A 285 8.07 -23.01 -1.34
N ARG A 286 6.82 -22.54 -1.20
CA ARG A 286 6.00 -22.07 -2.34
C ARG A 286 6.25 -20.61 -2.69
N ASN A 287 6.33 -19.74 -1.70
CA ASN A 287 6.52 -18.30 -1.88
C ASN A 287 7.82 -17.86 -1.19
N PHE A 288 8.82 -17.52 -1.99
CA PHE A 288 10.13 -17.13 -1.49
C PHE A 288 10.40 -15.65 -1.79
N VAL A 289 10.73 -14.88 -0.75
CA VAL A 289 10.96 -13.44 -0.84
C VAL A 289 12.21 -13.08 -0.04
N LEU A 290 13.24 -12.54 -0.71
CA LEU A 290 14.36 -11.86 -0.07
C LEU A 290 14.40 -10.42 -0.54
N ASP A 291 14.24 -9.49 0.39
CA ASP A 291 14.33 -8.05 0.15
C ASP A 291 15.30 -7.42 1.15
N PHE A 292 16.45 -7.01 0.64
CA PHE A 292 17.51 -6.38 1.43
C PHE A 292 17.53 -4.84 1.29
N GLY A 293 16.42 -4.23 0.86
CA GLY A 293 16.30 -2.79 0.72
C GLY A 293 17.05 -2.24 -0.51
N GLY A 294 17.42 -0.96 -0.52
CA GLY A 294 18.07 -0.31 -1.67
C GLY A 294 19.56 0.01 -1.52
N SER A 295 20.11 -0.09 -0.30
CA SER A 295 21.46 0.40 0.03
C SER A 295 22.49 -0.71 0.27
N THR A 296 22.04 -1.94 0.54
CA THR A 296 22.90 -3.07 0.90
C THR A 296 22.69 -4.25 -0.04
N TYR A 297 23.75 -5.03 -0.24
CA TYR A 297 23.72 -6.22 -1.07
C TYR A 297 24.29 -7.40 -0.29
N ALA A 298 23.53 -8.50 -0.27
CA ALA A 298 24.03 -9.80 0.14
C ALA A 298 24.23 -10.71 -1.08
N SER A 299 25.16 -11.66 -0.97
CA SER A 299 25.47 -12.58 -2.06
C SER A 299 24.84 -13.95 -1.81
N ILE A 300 24.17 -14.46 -2.83
CA ILE A 300 23.65 -15.82 -2.85
C ILE A 300 24.37 -16.59 -3.95
N HIS A 301 24.80 -17.80 -3.62
CA HIS A 301 25.42 -18.69 -4.58
C HIS A 301 24.42 -19.74 -5.04
N TYR A 302 24.32 -19.97 -6.34
CA TYR A 302 23.37 -20.93 -6.91
C TYR A 302 23.51 -22.29 -6.20
N SER A 303 24.75 -22.79 -6.01
CA SER A 303 25.04 -24.07 -5.33
C SER A 303 24.48 -24.17 -3.91
N ASN A 304 24.28 -23.05 -3.19
CA ASN A 304 23.72 -23.07 -1.83
C ASN A 304 22.32 -23.68 -1.81
N ILE A 305 21.58 -23.57 -2.91
CA ILE A 305 20.25 -24.17 -3.07
C ILE A 305 20.40 -25.68 -3.35
N PHE A 306 21.32 -26.07 -4.23
CA PHE A 306 21.53 -27.47 -4.64
C PHE A 306 22.18 -28.35 -3.58
N SER A 307 23.07 -27.80 -2.76
CA SER A 307 23.70 -28.56 -1.66
C SER A 307 22.67 -29.08 -0.66
N SER A 308 21.47 -28.50 -0.63
CA SER A 308 20.41 -28.84 0.31
C SER A 308 19.73 -30.16 -0.03
N ASN A 309 19.48 -30.43 -1.33
CA ASN A 309 18.88 -31.69 -1.79
C ASN A 309 18.95 -31.82 -3.34
N PRO A 310 19.73 -32.77 -3.89
CA PRO A 310 19.79 -33.03 -5.33
C PRO A 310 18.44 -33.45 -5.94
N ALA A 311 17.46 -33.91 -5.15
CA ALA A 311 16.13 -34.25 -5.64
C ALA A 311 15.27 -33.01 -5.99
N LEU A 312 15.66 -31.80 -5.54
CA LEU A 312 15.00 -30.54 -5.91
C LEU A 312 15.21 -30.13 -7.38
N ILE A 313 16.07 -30.86 -8.11
CA ILE A 313 16.45 -30.55 -9.50
C ILE A 313 15.25 -30.59 -10.47
N LEU A 314 14.15 -31.29 -10.15
CA LEU A 314 13.05 -31.48 -11.11
C LEU A 314 11.64 -31.13 -10.59
N ASN A 315 11.47 -30.85 -9.30
CA ASN A 315 10.13 -30.66 -8.73
C ASN A 315 10.13 -29.67 -7.56
N THR A 316 10.35 -28.39 -7.85
CA THR A 316 10.12 -27.36 -6.84
C THR A 316 8.61 -27.07 -6.74
N THR A 317 8.10 -26.95 -5.52
CA THR A 317 6.76 -26.42 -5.20
C THR A 317 6.64 -24.91 -5.38
N LEU A 318 7.75 -24.24 -5.74
CA LEU A 318 7.86 -22.78 -5.86
C LEU A 318 6.83 -22.22 -6.86
N THR A 319 5.97 -21.34 -6.37
CA THR A 319 4.95 -20.59 -7.12
C THR A 319 5.29 -19.12 -7.25
N SER A 320 6.05 -18.55 -6.32
CA SER A 320 6.46 -17.15 -6.33
C SER A 320 7.92 -17.00 -5.90
N PHE A 321 8.70 -16.25 -6.68
CA PHE A 321 10.10 -15.96 -6.40
C PHE A 321 10.37 -14.46 -6.54
N HIS A 322 10.77 -13.82 -5.44
CA HIS A 322 11.13 -12.40 -5.40
C HIS A 322 12.50 -12.20 -4.77
N LEU A 323 13.36 -11.46 -5.46
CA LEU A 323 14.64 -11.00 -4.93
C LEU A 323 14.78 -9.48 -5.13
N LYS A 324 15.23 -8.78 -4.09
CA LYS A 324 15.58 -7.35 -4.16
C LYS A 324 16.95 -7.08 -3.54
N SER A 325 17.81 -6.41 -4.29
CA SER A 325 19.20 -6.04 -3.93
C SER A 325 20.07 -7.23 -3.54
N VAL A 326 20.16 -8.21 -4.45
CA VAL A 326 20.92 -9.45 -4.25
C VAL A 326 22.03 -9.58 -5.30
N ILE A 327 23.22 -10.01 -4.86
CA ILE A 327 24.31 -10.44 -5.74
C ILE A 327 24.16 -11.93 -6.01
N MET A 328 23.85 -12.31 -7.24
CA MET A 328 23.74 -13.71 -7.65
C MET A 328 25.10 -14.21 -8.17
N LYS A 329 25.56 -15.32 -7.58
CA LYS A 329 26.73 -16.09 -8.05
C LYS A 329 26.26 -17.34 -8.81
N GLY A 330 26.68 -17.48 -10.06
CA GLY A 330 26.29 -18.56 -10.97
C GLY A 330 24.89 -18.41 -11.59
N PRO A 331 24.41 -19.42 -12.35
CA PRO A 331 23.24 -19.32 -13.22
C PRO A 331 21.89 -19.48 -12.48
N LEU A 332 21.73 -18.85 -11.32
CA LEU A 332 20.56 -19.02 -10.46
C LEU A 332 19.25 -18.68 -11.18
N LEU A 333 19.18 -17.52 -11.84
CA LEU A 333 17.97 -17.10 -12.55
C LEU A 333 17.58 -18.08 -13.66
N GLN A 334 18.56 -18.52 -14.45
CA GLN A 334 18.33 -19.50 -15.51
C GLN A 334 17.84 -20.83 -14.91
N TRP A 335 18.41 -21.26 -13.79
CA TRP A 335 17.96 -22.46 -13.11
C TRP A 335 16.51 -22.34 -12.61
N VAL A 336 16.13 -21.23 -11.98
CA VAL A 336 14.75 -21.00 -11.52
C VAL A 336 13.78 -21.08 -12.70
N LEU A 337 14.11 -20.43 -13.83
CA LEU A 337 13.26 -20.46 -15.02
C LEU A 337 13.14 -21.86 -15.65
N THR A 338 14.21 -22.66 -15.63
CA THR A 338 14.22 -23.99 -16.24
C THR A 338 13.59 -25.07 -15.33
N ASN A 339 13.73 -24.95 -14.01
CA ASN A 339 13.41 -26.06 -13.08
C ASN A 339 12.19 -25.77 -12.19
N CYS A 340 11.82 -24.50 -11.98
CA CYS A 340 10.63 -24.14 -11.22
C CYS A 340 9.38 -24.14 -12.10
N LEU A 341 8.94 -25.32 -12.54
CA LEU A 341 7.83 -25.48 -13.49
C LEU A 341 6.46 -25.01 -12.96
N ASN A 342 6.34 -24.83 -11.63
CA ASN A 342 5.13 -24.32 -10.98
C ASN A 342 5.14 -22.80 -10.78
N LEU A 343 6.20 -22.11 -11.21
CA LEU A 343 6.39 -20.69 -10.98
C LEU A 343 5.32 -19.87 -11.71
N GLN A 344 4.55 -19.11 -10.93
CA GLN A 344 3.50 -18.21 -11.40
C GLN A 344 3.93 -16.74 -11.31
N ARG A 345 4.83 -16.40 -10.39
CA ARG A 345 5.35 -15.04 -10.23
C ARG A 345 6.87 -15.04 -10.12
N LEU A 346 7.52 -14.22 -10.94
CA LEU A 346 8.96 -13.95 -10.88
C LEU A 346 9.17 -12.44 -10.81
N SER A 347 9.95 -11.99 -9.83
CA SER A 347 10.25 -10.57 -9.65
C SER A 347 11.69 -10.38 -9.19
N LEU A 348 12.47 -9.57 -9.91
CA LEU A 348 13.84 -9.21 -9.53
C LEU A 348 14.01 -7.69 -9.52
N HIS A 349 14.51 -7.15 -8.42
CA HIS A 349 14.73 -5.72 -8.24
C HIS A 349 16.19 -5.47 -7.86
N PHE A 350 16.90 -4.65 -8.64
CA PHE A 350 18.29 -4.29 -8.43
C PHE A 350 19.21 -5.50 -8.14
N CYS A 351 18.95 -6.66 -8.72
CA CYS A 351 19.82 -7.81 -8.56
C CYS A 351 20.98 -7.74 -9.56
N LYS A 352 22.18 -8.18 -9.17
CA LYS A 352 23.37 -8.10 -10.02
C LYS A 352 24.20 -9.37 -10.00
N ALA A 353 24.98 -9.60 -11.05
CA ALA A 353 25.94 -10.69 -11.10
C ALA A 353 27.13 -10.39 -10.18
N SER A 354 27.80 -11.45 -9.73
CA SER A 354 29.07 -11.34 -9.02
C SER A 354 30.18 -10.93 -9.98
N ALA A 355 31.06 -10.01 -9.56
CA ALA A 355 32.21 -9.58 -10.35
C ALA A 355 33.20 -10.73 -10.63
N ASP A 356 33.22 -11.74 -9.75
CA ASP A 356 34.08 -12.92 -9.88
C ASP A 356 33.61 -13.90 -10.99
N ASP A 357 32.38 -13.75 -11.49
CA ASP A 357 31.78 -14.65 -12.49
C ASP A 357 32.11 -14.23 -13.94
N ASP A 358 33.19 -13.48 -14.15
CA ASP A 358 33.69 -13.09 -15.48
C ASP A 358 34.34 -14.26 -16.24
N SER A 359 33.74 -15.45 -16.16
CA SER A 359 34.13 -16.63 -16.90
C SER A 359 33.74 -16.47 -18.36
N GLY A 360 34.59 -15.80 -19.15
CA GLY A 360 34.74 -15.98 -20.60
C GLY A 360 33.44 -16.15 -21.39
N SER A 361 32.43 -15.31 -21.11
CA SER A 361 31.06 -15.57 -21.53
C SER A 361 30.88 -15.43 -23.05
N SER A 362 30.71 -16.57 -23.71
CA SER A 362 30.23 -16.66 -25.10
C SER A 362 28.95 -15.86 -25.28
N LYS A 363 28.76 -15.19 -26.44
CA LYS A 363 27.60 -14.33 -26.76
C LYS A 363 26.24 -14.96 -26.40
N ASN A 364 26.12 -16.29 -26.41
CA ASN A 364 24.89 -17.01 -26.09
C ASN A 364 24.46 -16.93 -24.61
N GLN A 365 25.35 -16.56 -23.68
CA GLN A 365 25.03 -16.41 -22.26
C GLN A 365 24.44 -15.05 -21.89
N ARG A 366 24.44 -14.08 -22.81
CA ARG A 366 23.83 -12.75 -22.61
C ARG A 366 22.34 -12.72 -22.96
N LYS A 367 21.75 -13.87 -23.31
CA LYS A 367 20.35 -14.02 -23.66
C LYS A 367 19.60 -14.73 -22.53
N LEU A 368 18.61 -14.07 -21.95
CA LEU A 368 17.71 -14.66 -20.97
C LEU A 368 16.48 -15.24 -21.69
N VAL A 369 16.24 -16.54 -21.56
CA VAL A 369 15.07 -17.19 -22.16
C VAL A 369 14.05 -17.51 -21.07
N VAL A 370 12.88 -16.88 -21.17
CA VAL A 370 11.71 -17.17 -20.33
C VAL A 370 10.71 -17.96 -21.15
N SER A 371 10.69 -19.27 -20.92
CA SER A 371 9.75 -20.21 -21.54
C SER A 371 8.89 -20.87 -20.46
N SER A 372 7.66 -20.39 -20.25
CA SER A 372 6.80 -20.92 -19.17
C SER A 372 5.32 -20.90 -19.51
N LEU A 373 4.64 -22.02 -19.28
CA LEU A 373 3.19 -22.14 -19.42
C LEU A 373 2.42 -21.73 -18.16
N LYS A 374 3.07 -21.55 -17.01
CA LYS A 374 2.38 -21.23 -15.74
C LYS A 374 2.64 -19.82 -15.23
N LEU A 375 3.65 -19.14 -15.76
CA LEU A 375 4.01 -17.79 -15.35
C LEU A 375 2.88 -16.81 -15.68
N LYS A 376 2.39 -16.10 -14.67
CA LYS A 376 1.31 -15.10 -14.75
C LYS A 376 1.82 -13.68 -14.53
N HIS A 377 2.90 -13.51 -13.76
CA HIS A 377 3.52 -12.23 -13.44
C HIS A 377 5.03 -12.31 -13.62
N LEU A 378 5.58 -11.36 -14.37
CA LEU A 378 7.01 -11.22 -14.58
C LEU A 378 7.42 -9.76 -14.37
N GLU A 379 8.40 -9.54 -13.51
CA GLU A 379 8.83 -8.20 -13.12
C GLU A 379 10.35 -8.10 -13.03
N PHE A 380 10.90 -7.10 -13.73
CA PHE A 380 12.33 -6.77 -13.68
C PHE A 380 12.50 -5.28 -13.42
N PHE A 381 13.23 -4.94 -12.37
CA PHE A 381 13.59 -3.57 -12.04
C PHE A 381 15.10 -3.44 -11.99
N GLY A 382 15.70 -2.80 -13.01
CA GLY A 382 17.14 -2.53 -13.10
C GLY A 382 18.04 -3.73 -12.78
N SER A 383 17.62 -4.95 -13.13
CA SER A 383 18.30 -6.20 -12.77
C SER A 383 18.93 -6.88 -13.98
N LEU A 384 18.28 -6.85 -15.16
CA LEU A 384 18.71 -7.66 -16.30
C LEU A 384 20.10 -7.29 -16.80
N LYS A 385 20.37 -5.99 -16.99
CA LYS A 385 21.71 -5.51 -17.36
C LYS A 385 22.75 -5.78 -16.29
N LEU A 386 22.38 -5.60 -15.02
CA LEU A 386 23.28 -5.86 -13.90
C LEU A 386 23.63 -7.35 -13.76
N LEU A 387 22.81 -8.23 -14.33
CA LEU A 387 23.04 -9.66 -14.46
C LEU A 387 23.75 -10.04 -15.77
N ASN A 388 24.26 -9.05 -16.50
CA ASN A 388 24.98 -9.21 -17.78
C ASN A 388 24.13 -9.80 -18.91
N PHE A 389 22.81 -9.66 -18.86
CA PHE A 389 21.95 -9.94 -20.01
C PHE A 389 21.88 -8.71 -20.93
N GLU A 390 21.65 -8.97 -22.21
CA GLU A 390 21.43 -7.98 -23.27
C GLU A 390 20.05 -8.16 -23.92
N VAL A 391 19.56 -9.40 -24.01
CA VAL A 391 18.30 -9.75 -24.67
C VAL A 391 17.43 -10.63 -23.77
N LEU A 392 16.12 -10.35 -23.72
CA LEU A 392 15.11 -11.20 -23.09
C LEU A 392 14.21 -11.82 -24.16
N CYS A 393 14.21 -13.14 -24.28
CA CYS A 393 13.15 -13.86 -25.01
C CYS A 393 12.00 -14.20 -24.11
N LEU A 394 10.81 -13.75 -24.47
CA LEU A 394 9.60 -13.99 -23.70
C LEU A 394 8.62 -14.89 -24.48
N SER A 395 8.53 -16.15 -24.07
CA SER A 395 7.55 -17.13 -24.52
C SER A 395 6.75 -17.64 -23.32
N ALA A 396 5.72 -16.89 -22.95
CA ALA A 396 4.90 -17.16 -21.79
C ALA A 396 3.42 -16.91 -22.09
N PRO A 397 2.70 -17.90 -22.65
CA PRO A 397 1.36 -17.66 -23.21
C PRO A 397 0.29 -17.31 -22.16
N ASN A 398 0.49 -17.70 -20.91
CA ASN A 398 -0.41 -17.41 -19.79
C ASN A 398 0.04 -16.21 -18.94
N LEU A 399 1.03 -15.44 -19.43
CA LEU A 399 1.51 -14.25 -18.75
C LEU A 399 0.45 -13.15 -18.81
N THR A 400 -0.05 -12.74 -17.63
CA THR A 400 -1.09 -11.71 -17.50
C THR A 400 -0.53 -10.34 -17.17
N SER A 401 0.62 -10.28 -16.49
CA SER A 401 1.26 -9.05 -16.07
C SER A 401 2.75 -9.06 -16.37
N PHE A 402 3.23 -8.00 -17.02
CA PHE A 402 4.64 -7.80 -17.32
C PHE A 402 5.08 -6.39 -16.92
N ILE A 403 6.12 -6.32 -16.10
CA ILE A 403 6.68 -5.07 -15.59
C ILE A 403 8.17 -5.05 -15.90
N ILE A 404 8.64 -4.01 -16.59
CA ILE A 404 10.05 -3.87 -16.93
C ILE A 404 10.51 -2.42 -16.73
N TYR A 405 11.46 -2.22 -15.81
CA TYR A 405 12.14 -0.96 -15.52
C TYR A 405 13.63 -1.12 -15.82
N GLU A 406 13.97 -1.34 -17.09
CA GLU A 406 15.34 -1.50 -17.53
C GLU A 406 15.82 -0.28 -18.33
N SER A 407 17.14 -0.09 -18.36
CA SER A 407 17.74 0.84 -19.29
C SER A 407 18.05 0.13 -20.61
N GLU A 408 17.83 0.76 -21.76
CA GLU A 408 18.16 0.30 -23.13
C GLU A 408 18.39 -1.21 -23.28
N PHE A 409 17.31 -1.99 -23.29
CA PHE A 409 17.35 -3.45 -23.23
C PHE A 409 16.43 -4.04 -24.29
N ASP A 410 16.87 -5.11 -24.96
CA ASP A 410 16.10 -5.72 -26.05
C ASP A 410 15.18 -6.83 -25.51
N VAL A 411 13.91 -6.81 -25.93
CA VAL A 411 12.94 -7.84 -25.55
C VAL A 411 12.29 -8.41 -26.80
N GLU A 412 12.50 -9.70 -27.03
CA GLU A 412 11.85 -10.48 -28.08
C GLU A 412 10.56 -11.10 -27.52
N TYR A 413 9.41 -10.50 -27.85
CA TYR A 413 8.09 -11.02 -27.47
C TYR A 413 7.66 -12.15 -28.42
N LEU A 414 8.01 -13.39 -28.09
CA LEU A 414 7.74 -14.56 -28.94
C LEU A 414 6.29 -15.04 -28.82
N SER A 415 5.75 -15.11 -27.59
CA SER A 415 4.35 -15.50 -27.35
C SER A 415 3.84 -14.99 -26.01
N VAL A 416 2.97 -13.98 -26.04
CA VAL A 416 2.34 -13.38 -24.85
C VAL A 416 0.84 -13.04 -25.03
N PRO A 417 0.00 -13.90 -25.63
CA PRO A 417 -1.40 -13.58 -25.97
C PRO A 417 -2.32 -13.21 -24.78
N SER A 418 -1.94 -13.55 -23.54
CA SER A 418 -2.77 -13.28 -22.35
C SER A 418 -2.34 -12.04 -21.56
N LEU A 419 -1.36 -11.27 -22.07
CA LEU A 419 -0.83 -10.08 -21.40
C LEU A 419 -1.88 -8.96 -21.39
N VAL A 420 -2.38 -8.63 -20.20
CA VAL A 420 -3.43 -7.62 -19.97
C VAL A 420 -2.94 -6.41 -19.16
N ASP A 421 -1.88 -6.57 -18.36
CA ASP A 421 -1.27 -5.49 -17.55
C ASP A 421 0.21 -5.33 -17.92
N ALA A 422 0.56 -4.23 -18.58
CA ALA A 422 1.94 -3.93 -18.95
C ALA A 422 2.43 -2.65 -18.28
N THR A 423 3.63 -2.71 -17.70
CA THR A 423 4.32 -1.53 -17.17
C THR A 423 5.70 -1.37 -17.80
N PHE A 424 5.91 -0.25 -18.49
CA PHE A 424 7.17 0.09 -19.16
C PHE A 424 7.84 1.28 -18.48
N GLY A 425 8.93 1.01 -17.79
CA GLY A 425 9.69 1.97 -17.03
C GLY A 425 11.02 2.37 -17.66
N CYS A 426 11.70 3.33 -17.03
CA CYS A 426 13.05 3.78 -17.37
C CYS A 426 13.22 4.09 -18.86
N SER A 427 14.41 3.89 -19.46
CA SER A 427 14.59 4.12 -20.89
C SER A 427 14.00 2.99 -21.75
N TYR A 428 13.70 1.80 -21.21
CA TYR A 428 12.98 0.77 -21.97
C TYR A 428 11.64 1.25 -22.54
N CYS A 429 10.92 2.10 -21.79
CA CYS A 429 9.73 2.77 -22.28
C CYS A 429 9.97 3.47 -23.63
N TYR A 430 11.10 4.15 -23.80
CA TYR A 430 11.43 4.82 -25.05
C TYR A 430 11.62 3.82 -26.19
N HIS A 431 12.35 2.73 -25.94
CA HIS A 431 12.63 1.71 -26.97
C HIS A 431 11.36 1.03 -27.48
N ILE A 432 10.47 0.60 -26.59
CA ILE A 432 9.24 -0.09 -27.01
C ILE A 432 8.30 0.82 -27.82
N PHE A 433 8.29 2.13 -27.55
CA PHE A 433 7.51 3.08 -28.34
C PHE A 433 8.19 3.51 -29.66
N GLN A 434 9.44 3.10 -29.91
CA GLN A 434 10.07 3.21 -31.23
C GLN A 434 9.80 1.97 -32.10
N ASP A 435 9.63 0.80 -31.48
CA ASP A 435 9.29 -0.45 -32.14
C ASP A 435 7.78 -0.70 -32.12
N LEU A 436 7.08 0.06 -32.97
CA LEU A 436 5.62 0.02 -33.05
C LEU A 436 5.09 -1.33 -33.55
N ASP A 437 5.86 -2.07 -34.33
CA ASP A 437 5.46 -3.39 -34.83
C ASP A 437 5.37 -4.39 -33.67
N THR A 438 6.41 -4.44 -32.83
CA THR A 438 6.41 -5.26 -31.61
C THR A 438 5.28 -4.87 -30.65
N LEU A 439 5.11 -3.57 -30.39
CA LEU A 439 4.07 -3.08 -29.48
C LEU A 439 2.65 -3.37 -30.01
N SER A 440 2.43 -3.23 -31.33
CA SER A 440 1.15 -3.56 -31.97
C SER A 440 0.79 -5.05 -31.85
N GLY A 441 1.79 -5.92 -31.73
CA GLY A 441 1.61 -7.36 -31.55
C GLY A 441 0.80 -7.74 -30.30
N PHE A 442 0.77 -6.89 -29.28
CA PHE A 442 0.00 -7.12 -28.04
C PHE A 442 -0.78 -5.88 -27.55
N SER A 443 -0.81 -4.76 -28.28
CA SER A 443 -1.50 -3.54 -27.82
C SER A 443 -3.00 -3.74 -27.61
N SER A 444 -3.63 -4.57 -28.44
CA SER A 444 -5.09 -4.79 -28.45
C SER A 444 -5.58 -5.63 -27.27
N GLN A 445 -4.73 -6.44 -26.64
CA GLN A 445 -5.09 -7.28 -25.49
C GLN A 445 -4.86 -6.59 -24.14
N LEU A 446 -4.14 -5.46 -24.11
CA LEU A 446 -3.90 -4.72 -22.87
C LEU A 446 -5.19 -4.10 -22.33
N GLU A 447 -5.43 -4.30 -21.04
CA GLU A 447 -6.49 -3.65 -20.26
C GLU A 447 -5.92 -2.54 -19.36
N LYS A 448 -4.66 -2.70 -18.93
CA LYS A 448 -3.94 -1.74 -18.12
C LYS A 448 -2.55 -1.48 -18.69
N LEU A 449 -2.23 -0.20 -18.85
CA LEU A 449 -0.93 0.26 -19.32
C LEU A 449 -0.36 1.27 -18.32
N SER A 450 0.85 1.04 -17.84
CA SER A 450 1.60 1.99 -17.02
C SER A 450 2.92 2.33 -17.69
N ILE A 451 3.26 3.62 -17.75
CA ILE A 451 4.50 4.07 -18.39
C ILE A 451 5.23 5.07 -17.53
N ARG A 452 6.56 4.97 -17.48
CA ARG A 452 7.40 6.02 -16.92
C ARG A 452 7.72 7.06 -17.98
N TRP A 453 7.12 8.22 -17.85
CA TRP A 453 7.29 9.34 -18.78
C TRP A 453 8.64 10.01 -18.56
N GLN A 454 9.50 10.08 -19.58
CA GLN A 454 10.76 10.83 -19.51
C GLN A 454 11.00 11.63 -20.79
N LEU A 455 11.01 12.96 -20.67
CA LEU A 455 11.03 13.89 -21.81
C LEU A 455 12.39 13.98 -22.55
N ALA A 456 13.50 13.60 -21.91
CA ALA A 456 14.85 13.83 -22.45
C ALA A 456 15.07 13.19 -23.85
N TYR A 457 14.22 12.22 -24.23
CA TYR A 457 14.29 11.50 -25.50
C TYR A 457 13.01 11.63 -26.33
N SER A 458 11.95 12.26 -25.81
CA SER A 458 10.57 12.05 -26.28
C SER A 458 10.17 12.85 -27.52
N ALA A 459 10.93 13.85 -27.97
CA ALA A 459 10.53 14.71 -29.08
C ALA A 459 10.25 13.93 -30.38
N LYS A 460 10.91 12.78 -30.62
CA LYS A 460 10.68 11.94 -31.80
C LYS A 460 9.45 11.03 -31.69
N ILE A 461 9.09 10.55 -30.49
CA ILE A 461 7.95 9.65 -30.26
C ILE A 461 6.61 10.35 -30.57
N PHE A 462 6.53 11.66 -30.37
CA PHE A 462 5.28 12.40 -30.57
C PHE A 462 4.96 12.74 -32.02
N TYR A 463 5.86 12.44 -32.95
CA TYR A 463 5.57 12.51 -34.39
C TYR A 463 5.13 11.16 -34.96
N SER A 464 5.27 10.06 -34.21
CA SER A 464 4.78 8.74 -34.59
C SER A 464 3.37 8.49 -34.05
N GLN A 465 2.50 7.87 -34.86
CA GLN A 465 1.17 7.45 -34.42
C GLN A 465 1.30 6.24 -33.49
N PHE A 466 0.79 6.34 -32.26
CA PHE A 466 0.71 5.21 -31.34
C PHE A 466 -0.21 4.12 -31.91
N PRO A 467 0.03 2.83 -31.58
CA PRO A 467 -0.90 1.78 -31.95
C PRO A 467 -2.21 1.95 -31.17
N ASN A 468 -3.29 1.39 -31.71
CA ASN A 468 -4.57 1.41 -31.02
C ASN A 468 -4.54 0.45 -29.81
N PHE A 469 -4.78 0.98 -28.62
CA PHE A 469 -4.95 0.26 -27.37
C PHE A 469 -6.44 0.03 -27.10
N ALA A 470 -7.05 -0.80 -27.94
CA ALA A 470 -8.51 -0.93 -28.04
C ALA A 470 -9.20 -1.29 -26.71
N ASN A 471 -8.53 -2.04 -25.84
CA ASN A 471 -9.09 -2.55 -24.59
C ASN A 471 -8.56 -1.86 -23.32
N VAL A 472 -7.65 -0.88 -23.43
CA VAL A 472 -7.07 -0.23 -22.25
C VAL A 472 -8.12 0.62 -21.54
N GLN A 473 -8.44 0.20 -20.31
CA GLN A 473 -9.38 0.87 -19.40
C GLN A 473 -8.66 1.69 -18.34
N GLN A 474 -7.42 1.34 -18.01
CA GLN A 474 -6.59 2.06 -17.05
C GLN A 474 -5.24 2.44 -17.67
N LEU A 475 -4.97 3.75 -17.73
CA LEU A 475 -3.68 4.30 -18.14
C LEU A 475 -3.02 5.00 -16.95
N GLU A 476 -1.79 4.62 -16.64
CA GLU A 476 -0.97 5.23 -15.60
C GLU A 476 0.29 5.85 -16.20
N ILE A 477 0.56 7.11 -15.89
CA ILE A 477 1.75 7.84 -16.30
C ILE A 477 2.54 8.23 -15.05
N VAL A 478 3.76 7.72 -14.94
CA VAL A 478 4.68 8.03 -13.84
C VAL A 478 5.72 9.05 -14.33
N SER A 479 5.67 10.26 -13.78
CA SER A 479 6.49 11.41 -14.12
C SER A 479 7.52 11.68 -13.00
N PRO A 480 8.81 11.33 -13.19
CA PRO A 480 9.83 11.51 -12.18
C PRO A 480 10.40 12.93 -12.05
N TYR A 481 10.12 13.84 -12.99
CA TYR A 481 10.68 15.20 -12.97
C TYR A 481 9.59 16.27 -13.14
N ARG A 482 9.95 17.54 -12.90
CA ARG A 482 9.17 18.72 -13.35
C ARG A 482 9.16 18.74 -14.88
N HIS A 483 8.24 17.98 -15.49
CA HIS A 483 8.18 17.88 -16.93
C HIS A 483 7.53 19.12 -17.54
N ARG A 484 8.21 19.67 -18.53
CA ARG A 484 7.78 20.91 -19.21
C ARG A 484 6.57 20.71 -20.12
N ASN A 485 6.15 19.49 -20.48
CA ASN A 485 5.09 19.26 -21.50
C ASN A 485 4.30 17.95 -21.33
N LEU A 486 3.55 17.79 -20.23
CA LEU A 486 2.63 16.64 -20.04
C LEU A 486 1.48 16.60 -21.06
N ILE A 487 1.19 17.72 -21.73
CA ILE A 487 0.20 17.79 -22.80
C ILE A 487 0.52 16.84 -23.98
N LEU A 488 1.78 16.45 -24.18
CA LEU A 488 2.14 15.49 -25.22
C LEU A 488 1.64 14.06 -24.93
N SER A 489 1.21 13.79 -23.69
CA SER A 489 0.54 12.53 -23.34
C SER A 489 -0.87 12.40 -23.90
N THR A 490 -1.46 13.47 -24.44
CA THR A 490 -2.82 13.43 -25.00
C THR A 490 -2.93 12.50 -26.20
N SER A 491 -1.87 12.37 -27.01
CA SER A 491 -1.84 11.43 -28.14
C SER A 491 -1.82 9.96 -27.70
N LEU A 492 -1.23 9.67 -26.55
CA LEU A 492 -1.29 8.33 -25.97
C LEU A 492 -2.67 8.06 -25.33
N ILE A 493 -3.24 9.07 -24.69
CA ILE A 493 -4.61 9.01 -24.17
C ILE A 493 -5.58 8.71 -25.32
N GLU A 494 -5.47 9.45 -26.44
CA GLU A 494 -6.24 9.25 -27.67
C GLU A 494 -6.17 7.82 -28.20
N ALA A 495 -4.99 7.20 -28.12
CA ALA A 495 -4.79 5.82 -28.53
C ALA A 495 -5.53 4.79 -27.66
N CYS A 496 -6.14 5.19 -26.53
CA CYS A 496 -6.87 4.33 -25.58
C CYS A 496 -8.38 4.63 -25.58
N PRO A 497 -9.16 4.25 -26.61
CA PRO A 497 -10.55 4.69 -26.78
C PRO A 497 -11.49 4.32 -25.63
N LEU A 498 -11.27 3.18 -24.96
CA LEU A 498 -12.08 2.68 -23.84
C LEU A 498 -11.56 3.11 -22.46
N LEU A 499 -10.71 4.14 -22.40
CA LEU A 499 -10.08 4.59 -21.17
C LEU A 499 -11.14 5.05 -20.15
N HIS A 500 -11.16 4.40 -18.98
CA HIS A 500 -12.03 4.72 -17.85
C HIS A 500 -11.30 5.50 -16.75
N THR A 501 -10.06 5.10 -16.46
CA THR A 501 -9.25 5.66 -15.37
C THR A 501 -7.90 6.12 -15.90
N PHE A 502 -7.59 7.40 -15.71
CA PHE A 502 -6.28 7.96 -15.96
C PHE A 502 -5.60 8.31 -14.64
N LYS A 503 -4.36 7.84 -14.44
CA LYS A 503 -3.56 8.16 -13.24
C LYS A 503 -2.28 8.85 -13.64
N LEU A 504 -2.02 10.04 -13.12
CA LEU A 504 -0.75 10.72 -13.21
C LEU A 504 -0.05 10.67 -11.85
N LYS A 505 1.03 9.89 -11.75
CA LYS A 505 1.92 9.87 -10.58
C LYS A 505 3.09 10.79 -10.81
N MET A 506 3.21 11.85 -10.04
CA MET A 506 4.34 12.76 -10.10
C MET A 506 5.26 12.51 -8.91
N MET A 507 6.46 12.00 -9.18
CA MET A 507 7.48 11.82 -8.14
C MET A 507 8.24 13.14 -8.02
N CYS A 508 8.28 13.72 -6.82
CA CYS A 508 9.03 14.94 -6.57
C CYS A 508 10.44 14.60 -6.09
N TYR A 509 11.40 14.50 -7.01
CA TYR A 509 12.81 14.64 -6.62
C TYR A 509 13.11 16.13 -6.52
N TYR A 510 13.52 16.59 -5.34
CA TYR A 510 14.15 17.90 -5.20
C TYR A 510 15.30 17.96 -6.21
N MET A 511 15.18 18.80 -7.23
CA MET A 511 16.25 19.51 -7.97
C MET A 511 15.74 19.99 -9.34
N ALA A 512 16.15 21.21 -9.69
CA ALA A 512 15.98 21.95 -10.96
C ALA A 512 14.62 22.64 -11.20
N GLU A 513 14.56 23.93 -10.87
CA GLU A 513 13.67 24.89 -11.53
C GLU A 513 14.13 25.09 -12.97
N GLY A 514 13.23 24.79 -13.90
CA GLY A 514 13.51 24.96 -15.31
C GLY A 514 12.37 25.73 -15.98
N THR A 515 12.56 27.03 -16.21
CA THR A 515 11.61 28.01 -16.76
C THR A 515 11.42 27.95 -18.29
N GLY A 516 11.55 26.78 -18.91
CA GLY A 516 11.33 26.68 -20.36
C GLY A 516 9.86 26.56 -20.72
N GLN A 517 9.28 27.64 -21.23
CA GLN A 517 8.00 27.63 -21.94
C GLN A 517 8.23 27.08 -23.36
N VAL A 518 7.58 25.95 -23.69
CA VAL A 518 7.38 25.55 -25.09
C VAL A 518 5.87 25.62 -25.32
N SER A 519 5.46 26.44 -26.28
CA SER A 519 4.07 26.57 -26.68
C SER A 519 3.61 25.34 -27.47
N ALA A 520 2.47 24.76 -27.06
CA ALA A 520 1.81 23.67 -27.75
C ALA A 520 1.48 24.03 -29.22
N PRO A 521 1.55 23.09 -30.17
CA PRO A 521 1.11 23.33 -31.55
C PRO A 521 -0.38 23.68 -31.60
N SER A 522 -0.71 24.80 -32.22
CA SER A 522 -1.94 25.58 -32.00
C SER A 522 -3.24 25.05 -32.62
N ASN A 523 -3.34 23.76 -32.97
CA ASN A 523 -4.54 23.22 -33.61
C ASN A 523 -4.62 21.68 -33.71
N ALA A 524 -3.64 20.91 -33.22
CA ALA A 524 -3.60 19.45 -33.38
C ALA A 524 -4.01 18.62 -32.15
N GLN A 525 -4.22 19.24 -30.97
CA GLN A 525 -4.48 18.49 -29.72
C GLN A 525 -5.89 18.68 -29.13
N GLU A 526 -6.66 19.70 -29.56
CA GLU A 526 -8.03 19.93 -29.07
C GLU A 526 -9.10 19.00 -29.70
N ASN A 527 -8.82 18.40 -30.86
CA ASN A 527 -9.74 17.45 -31.50
C ASN A 527 -9.52 15.98 -31.05
N ALA A 528 -8.30 15.63 -30.64
CA ALA A 528 -7.90 14.29 -30.22
C ALA A 528 -8.63 13.78 -28.95
N ILE A 529 -8.84 14.65 -27.95
CA ILE A 529 -9.42 14.26 -26.65
C ILE A 529 -10.95 14.25 -26.67
N ARG A 530 -11.60 14.85 -27.68
CA ARG A 530 -13.07 14.88 -27.82
C ARG A 530 -13.71 13.49 -27.93
N CYS A 531 -12.91 12.43 -28.10
CA CYS A 531 -13.34 11.06 -28.33
C CYS A 531 -13.48 10.20 -27.06
N HIS A 532 -13.01 10.62 -25.89
CA HIS A 532 -13.09 9.78 -24.68
C HIS A 532 -14.41 9.95 -23.93
N GLN A 533 -15.45 9.30 -24.45
CA GLN A 533 -16.76 9.23 -23.83
C GLN A 533 -16.79 8.35 -22.56
N HIS A 534 -15.72 7.60 -22.26
CA HIS A 534 -15.67 6.63 -21.17
C HIS A 534 -14.81 7.07 -19.98
N LEU A 535 -14.04 8.16 -20.09
CA LEU A 535 -13.14 8.61 -19.04
C LEU A 535 -13.95 9.14 -17.84
N LYS A 536 -13.88 8.43 -16.72
CA LYS A 536 -14.65 8.70 -15.49
C LYS A 536 -13.79 9.22 -14.35
N VAL A 537 -12.55 8.74 -14.25
CA VAL A 537 -11.67 9.00 -13.10
C VAL A 537 -10.32 9.51 -13.56
N VAL A 538 -9.87 10.60 -12.94
CA VAL A 538 -8.55 11.20 -13.16
C VAL A 538 -7.86 11.43 -11.82
N GLU A 539 -6.79 10.69 -11.55
CA GLU A 539 -6.07 10.74 -10.28
C GLU A 539 -4.68 11.37 -10.48
N TYR A 540 -4.45 12.53 -9.87
CA TYR A 540 -3.15 13.18 -9.76
C TYR A 540 -2.56 12.84 -8.38
N LEU A 541 -1.56 11.97 -8.38
CA LEU A 541 -0.83 11.57 -7.18
C LEU A 541 0.51 12.32 -7.15
N GLY A 542 0.85 12.96 -6.03
CA GLY A 542 2.08 13.74 -5.96
C GLY A 542 1.97 15.13 -6.57
N TYR A 543 0.78 15.74 -6.57
CA TYR A 543 0.60 17.07 -7.16
C TYR A 543 1.22 18.18 -6.31
N TYR A 544 2.17 18.91 -6.91
CA TYR A 544 2.88 20.03 -6.28
C TYR A 544 2.69 21.36 -7.04
N GLY A 545 1.63 21.51 -7.85
CA GLY A 545 1.34 22.76 -8.56
C GLY A 545 2.06 22.94 -9.90
N CYS A 546 2.42 21.86 -10.60
CA CYS A 546 3.08 21.95 -11.91
C CYS A 546 2.11 22.47 -12.99
N ALA A 547 2.53 23.50 -13.74
CA ALA A 547 1.72 24.14 -14.79
C ALA A 547 1.31 23.17 -15.91
N SER A 548 2.23 22.32 -16.37
CA SER A 548 1.93 21.34 -17.44
C SER A 548 0.91 20.27 -17.01
N ALA A 549 0.93 19.88 -15.74
CA ALA A 549 -0.08 19.00 -15.16
C ALA A 549 -1.44 19.72 -15.01
N ALA A 550 -1.43 21.01 -14.67
CA ALA A 550 -2.66 21.81 -14.63
C ALA A 550 -3.26 21.99 -16.05
N GLU A 551 -2.43 22.23 -17.06
CA GLU A 551 -2.85 22.31 -18.46
C GLU A 551 -3.48 21.00 -18.94
N LEU A 552 -2.85 19.85 -18.63
CA LEU A 552 -3.42 18.54 -18.92
C LEU A 552 -4.77 18.33 -18.21
N ALA A 553 -4.87 18.71 -16.93
CA ALA A 553 -6.13 18.61 -16.17
C ALA A 553 -7.24 19.47 -16.79
N ILE A 554 -6.94 20.72 -17.16
CA ILE A 554 -7.88 21.62 -17.85
C ILE A 554 -8.29 21.02 -19.20
N CYS A 555 -7.33 20.48 -19.95
CA CYS A 555 -7.58 19.88 -21.25
C CYS A 555 -8.52 18.66 -21.14
N LEU A 556 -8.28 17.76 -20.18
CA LEU A 556 -9.15 16.62 -19.90
C LEU A 556 -10.54 17.06 -19.41
N ALA A 557 -10.61 18.03 -18.49
CA ALA A 557 -11.88 18.53 -17.97
C ALA A 557 -12.76 19.19 -19.05
N ARG A 558 -12.16 19.82 -20.06
CA ARG A 558 -12.88 20.41 -21.19
C ARG A 558 -13.38 19.38 -22.20
N HIS A 559 -12.72 18.24 -22.32
CA HIS A 559 -12.91 17.32 -23.45
C HIS A 559 -13.38 15.90 -23.05
N ALA A 560 -13.47 15.58 -21.76
CA ALA A 560 -14.01 14.31 -21.25
C ALA A 560 -15.41 14.52 -20.63
N PRO A 561 -16.51 14.27 -21.37
CA PRO A 561 -17.87 14.64 -20.93
C PRO A 561 -18.38 13.84 -19.72
N MET A 562 -17.84 12.64 -19.47
CA MET A 562 -18.20 11.78 -18.33
C MET A 562 -17.34 12.05 -17.08
N LEU A 563 -16.34 12.94 -17.16
CA LEU A 563 -15.48 13.26 -16.04
C LEU A 563 -16.23 14.19 -15.07
N GLN A 564 -16.76 13.61 -13.99
CA GLN A 564 -17.35 14.40 -12.92
C GLN A 564 -16.26 15.15 -12.13
N LYS A 565 -16.55 16.40 -11.73
CA LYS A 565 -15.59 17.27 -11.01
C LYS A 565 -15.03 16.63 -9.73
N GLU A 566 -15.80 15.76 -9.08
CA GLU A 566 -15.42 15.01 -7.87
C GLU A 566 -14.41 13.88 -8.12
N ASN A 567 -14.24 13.47 -9.37
CA ASN A 567 -13.33 12.39 -9.75
C ASN A 567 -11.95 12.89 -10.19
N LEU A 568 -11.68 14.20 -10.07
CA LEU A 568 -10.36 14.81 -10.13
C LEU A 568 -9.74 14.83 -8.74
N LYS A 569 -8.94 13.80 -8.44
CA LYS A 569 -8.29 13.68 -7.13
C LYS A 569 -6.89 14.26 -7.21
N PHE A 570 -6.57 15.21 -6.33
CA PHE A 570 -5.21 15.70 -6.13
C PHE A 570 -4.72 15.20 -4.77
N GLY A 571 -3.82 14.22 -4.78
CA GLY A 571 -3.13 13.76 -3.58
C GLY A 571 -1.81 14.51 -3.40
N HIS A 572 -1.55 15.03 -2.19
CA HIS A 572 -0.18 15.38 -1.81
C HIS A 572 0.65 14.11 -1.76
N GLY A 573 1.71 14.06 -2.56
CA GLY A 573 2.63 12.93 -2.58
C GLY A 573 3.49 12.97 -1.33
N GLY A 574 3.15 12.16 -0.34
CA GLY A 574 4.19 11.46 0.38
C GLY A 574 4.97 10.60 -0.61
N ILE A 575 6.24 10.30 -0.32
CA ILE A 575 7.13 9.44 -1.13
C ILE A 575 6.67 7.96 -1.05
N ASP A 576 5.36 7.72 -1.06
CA ASP A 576 4.70 6.45 -0.86
C ASP A 576 3.84 6.13 -2.10
N ASP A 577 4.38 5.27 -2.96
CA ASP A 577 3.65 4.13 -3.52
C ASP A 577 4.55 3.39 -4.52
N LYS A 578 5.18 2.32 -4.01
CA LYS A 578 5.91 1.27 -4.74
C LYS A 578 7.13 1.74 -5.57
N LEU A 579 8.30 1.71 -4.91
CA LEU A 579 9.63 1.62 -5.52
C LEU A 579 10.33 0.31 -5.11
#